data_AF-A0A2E9LH44-F1
#
_entry.id   AF-A0A2E9LH44-F1
#
_cell.length_a   1.000
_cell.length_b   1.000
_cell.length_c   1.000
_cell.angle_alpha   90.00
_cell.angle_beta   90.00
_cell.angle_gamma   90.00
#
_symmetry.space_group_name_H-M   'P 1'
#
loop_
_entity.id
_entity.type
_entity.pdbx_description
1 polymer ?
#
loop_
_entity_poly.entity_id
_entity_poly.type
_entity_poly.pdbx_seq_one_letter_code
_entity_poly.pdbx_strand_id
1 'polypeptide(L)' 'MVLQYKLKKETRWKKYPGKDKIKEPVSKYDFRLLSEDKKKILVDKGPYQKVMKRFRQIEFFKHRK' A
#
# COMPACT_ATOMS: atom_id res chain seq x y z
N MET A 1 -7.87 -3.90 5.82
CA MET A 1 -6.80 -2.89 5.54
C MET A 1 -6.86 -2.48 4.07
N VAL A 2 -6.44 -1.26 3.71
CA VAL A 2 -6.51 -0.77 2.32
C VAL A 2 -5.14 -0.29 1.82
N LEU A 3 -4.58 -1.02 0.86
CA LEU A 3 -3.35 -0.62 0.16
C LEU A 3 -3.68 0.36 -0.97
N GLN A 4 -3.01 1.51 -0.97
CA GLN A 4 -3.14 2.52 -2.00
C GLN A 4 -1.81 2.79 -2.69
N TYR A 5 -1.92 3.23 -3.93
CA TYR A 5 -0.78 3.58 -4.77
C TYR A 5 -1.09 4.84 -5.58
N LYS A 6 -0.03 5.52 -6.00
CA LYS A 6 -0.10 6.62 -6.98
C LYS A 6 1.24 6.74 -7.69
N LEU A 7 1.24 7.28 -8.90
CA LEU A 7 2.52 7.67 -9.52
C LEU A 7 3.17 8.75 -8.66
N LYS A 8 4.49 8.77 -8.59
CA LYS A 8 5.23 9.82 -7.85
C LYS A 8 4.88 11.24 -8.31
N LYS A 9 4.52 11.39 -9.60
CA LYS A 9 4.09 12.64 -10.22
C LYS A 9 2.59 12.96 -9.99
N GLU A 10 1.79 11.99 -9.56
CA GLU A 10 0.36 12.17 -9.31
C GLU A 10 0.11 12.61 -7.86
N THR A 11 -0.97 13.37 -7.66
CA THR A 11 -1.45 13.77 -6.33
C THR A 11 -2.46 12.78 -5.75
N ARG A 12 -3.36 12.26 -6.61
CA ARG A 12 -4.48 11.40 -6.22
C ARG A 12 -4.06 9.96 -5.96
N TRP A 13 -4.50 9.42 -4.82
CA TRP A 13 -4.32 8.02 -4.46
C TRP A 13 -5.41 7.13 -5.07
N LYS A 14 -5.01 5.95 -5.54
CA LYS A 14 -5.87 4.91 -6.11
C LYS A 14 -5.74 3.63 -5.29
N LYS A 15 -6.77 2.77 -5.30
CA LYS A 15 -6.69 1.44 -4.66
C LYS A 15 -5.71 0.58 -5.45
N TYR A 16 -4.76 -0.06 -4.77
CA TYR A 16 -3.76 -0.89 -5.45
C TYR A 16 -4.40 -2.14 -6.06
N PRO A 17 -4.28 -2.35 -7.38
CA PRO A 17 -4.95 -3.45 -8.08
C PRO A 17 -4.16 -4.76 -8.06
N GLY A 18 -2.92 -4.76 -7.54
CA GLY A 18 -1.98 -5.88 -7.68
C GLY A 18 -0.81 -5.52 -8.59
N LYS A 19 0.30 -6.24 -8.45
CA LYS A 19 1.56 -5.94 -9.16
C LYS A 19 1.46 -6.16 -10.66
N ASP A 20 0.66 -7.11 -11.08
CA ASP A 20 0.54 -7.48 -12.50
C ASP A 20 -0.41 -6.53 -13.27
N LYS A 21 -1.15 -5.68 -12.54
CA LYS A 21 -2.16 -4.76 -13.10
C LYS A 21 -1.70 -3.30 -13.15
N ILE A 22 -0.47 -3.00 -12.70
CA ILE A 22 0.08 -1.65 -12.82
C ILE A 22 0.82 -1.49 -14.15
N LYS A 23 0.71 -0.30 -14.75
CA LYS A 23 1.26 -0.02 -16.08
C LYS A 23 2.78 0.18 -16.08
N GLU A 24 3.32 0.69 -14.98
CA GLU A 24 4.72 1.07 -14.84
C GLU A 24 5.43 0.20 -13.79
N PRO A 25 6.77 0.23 -13.73
CA PRO A 25 7.50 -0.43 -12.66
C PRO A 25 7.10 0.10 -11.28
N VAL A 26 7.06 -0.77 -10.27
CA VAL A 26 6.74 -0.42 -8.87
C VAL A 26 7.61 0.72 -8.32
N SER A 27 8.84 0.91 -8.83
CA SER A 27 9.74 1.98 -8.42
C SER A 27 9.25 3.39 -8.80
N LYS A 28 8.38 3.52 -9.81
CA LYS A 28 7.76 4.79 -10.22
C LYS A 28 6.54 5.18 -9.38
N TYR A 29 6.05 4.28 -8.53
CA TYR A 29 4.90 4.51 -7.68
C TYR A 29 5.30 4.76 -6.23
N ASP A 30 4.49 5.57 -5.57
CA ASP A 30 4.44 5.64 -4.11
C ASP A 30 3.30 4.74 -3.60
N PHE A 31 3.53 4.09 -2.47
CA PHE A 31 2.55 3.23 -1.80
C PHE A 31 2.28 3.73 -0.39
N ARG A 32 1.06 3.50 0.10
CA ARG A 32 0.70 3.73 1.51
C ARG A 32 -0.34 2.72 1.96
N LEU A 33 -0.40 2.46 3.27
CA LEU A 33 -1.37 1.53 3.85
C LEU A 33 -2.29 2.26 4.81
N LEU A 34 -3.59 2.06 4.66
CA LEU A 34 -4.61 2.58 5.58
C LEU A 34 -5.33 1.45 6.31
N SER A 35 -6.00 1.83 7.40
CA SER A 35 -7.02 1.01 8.06
C SER A 35 -8.17 0.69 7.10
N GLU A 36 -9.01 -0.27 7.49
CA GLU A 36 -10.13 -0.73 6.67
C GLU A 36 -11.14 0.38 6.35
N ASP A 37 -11.43 1.21 7.35
CA ASP A 37 -12.29 2.39 7.29
C ASP A 37 -11.62 3.60 6.65
N LYS A 38 -10.34 3.49 6.25
CA LYS A 38 -9.52 4.56 5.65
C LYS A 38 -9.34 5.80 6.54
N LYS A 39 -9.64 5.72 7.84
CA LYS A 39 -9.47 6.86 8.78
C LYS A 39 -8.05 7.01 9.29
N LYS A 40 -7.31 5.91 9.43
CA LYS A 40 -5.95 5.89 9.97
C LYS A 40 -4.95 5.46 8.90
N ILE A 41 -3.84 6.18 8.81
CA ILE A 41 -2.67 5.77 8.03
C ILE A 41 -1.87 4.80 8.91
N LEU A 42 -1.74 3.55 8.46
CA LEU A 42 -0.98 2.50 9.15
C LEU A 42 0.49 2.50 8.71
N VAL A 43 0.74 2.92 7.47
CA VAL A 43 2.06 3.10 6.90
C VAL A 43 2.02 4.31 6.00
N ASP A 44 2.90 5.27 6.28
CA ASP A 44 3.07 6.46 5.45
C ASP A 44 3.55 6.13 4.04
N LYS A 45 3.56 7.16 3.18
CA LYS A 45 4.10 7.07 1.83
C LYS A 45 5.50 6.44 1.84
N GLY A 46 5.70 5.41 1.02
CA GLY A 46 6.99 4.76 0.88
C GLY A 46 7.09 3.80 -0.31
N PRO A 47 8.27 3.18 -0.48
CA PRO A 47 8.49 2.19 -1.53
C PRO A 47 7.68 0.91 -1.26
N TYR A 48 7.32 0.22 -2.34
CA TYR A 48 6.51 -1.01 -2.31
C TYR A 48 6.96 -2.02 -1.25
N GLN A 49 8.26 -2.32 -1.20
CA GLN A 49 8.82 -3.32 -0.28
C GLN A 49 8.57 -2.97 1.19
N LYS A 50 8.73 -1.70 1.58
CA LYS A 50 8.53 -1.23 2.96
C LYS A 50 7.06 -1.37 3.37
N VAL A 51 6.13 -0.95 2.50
CA VAL A 51 4.70 -1.01 2.76
C VAL A 51 4.21 -2.45 2.79
N MET A 52 4.64 -3.30 1.86
CA MET A 52 4.28 -4.71 1.82
C MET A 52 4.83 -5.51 2.99
N LYS A 53 6.06 -5.21 3.46
CA LYS A 53 6.61 -5.85 4.66
C LYS A 53 5.70 -5.60 5.86
N ARG A 54 5.28 -4.36 6.08
CA ARG A 54 4.41 -4.00 7.19
C ARG A 54 2.99 -4.55 7.03
N PHE A 55 2.45 -4.55 5.81
CA PHE A 55 1.17 -5.20 5.50
C PHE A 55 1.19 -6.67 5.89
N ARG A 56 2.20 -7.43 5.45
CA ARG A 56 2.36 -8.86 5.79
C ARG A 56 2.49 -9.10 7.30
N GLN A 57 3.23 -8.25 8.01
CA GLN A 57 3.33 -8.33 9.47
C GLN A 57 1.96 -8.19 10.13
N ILE A 58 1.19 -7.16 9.75
CA ILE A 58 -0.13 -6.92 10.36
C ILE A 58 -1.10 -8.06 10.04
N GLU A 59 -1.13 -8.53 8.79
CA GLU A 59 -1.96 -9.69 8.42
C GLU A 59 -1.54 -10.94 9.19
N PHE A 60 -0.24 -11.22 9.33
CA PHE A 60 0.24 -12.34 10.13
C PHE A 60 -0.27 -12.30 11.58
N PHE A 61 -0.20 -11.14 12.23
CA PHE A 61 -0.69 -11.00 13.62
C PHE A 61 -2.22 -11.10 13.73
N LYS A 62 -2.98 -10.77 12.68
CA LYS A 62 -4.44 -10.93 12.68
C LYS A 62 -4.88 -12.40 12.62
N HIS A 63 -4.20 -13.20 11.79
CA HIS A 63 -4.54 -14.61 11.56
C HIS A 63 -3.94 -15.56 12.58
N ARG A 64 -3.15 -15.05 13.54
CA ARG A 64 -2.56 -15.83 14.63
C ARG A 64 -3.46 -15.92 15.87
N LYS A 65 -4.62 -15.26 15.86
CA LYS A 65 -5.70 -15.44 16.84
C LYS A 65 -6.61 -16.57 16.40
#